data_AF-A0A0D0RB70-F1
#
_entry.id   AF-A0A0D0RB70-F1
#
_cell.length_a   1.000
_cell.length_b   1.000
_cell.length_c   1.000
_cell.angle_alpha   90.00
_cell.angle_beta   90.00
_cell.angle_gamma   90.00
#
_symmetry.space_group_name_H-M   'P 1'
#
loop_
_entity.id
_entity.type
_entity.pdbx_description
1 polymer ?
#
loop_
_entity_poly.entity_id
_entity_poly.type
_entity_poly.pdbx_seq_one_letter_code
_entity_poly.pdbx_strand_id
1 'polypeptide(L)'
;MHRDSAGGHHYISTVDGKKMASIMFFNGMSQDHTGKTLPSRENKNLETNLAFSLQMKMVADELYPGLARKNYLKCYRYNMHLKGRYTLVEVGAENNTLEEAKNAMVPFARILNEVLAK
;
A
#
# COMPACT_ATOMS: atom_id res chain seq x y z
N MET A 1 -14.37 17.84 -2.10
CA MET A 1 -14.52 16.36 -2.17
C MET A 1 -13.46 15.83 -3.11
N HIS A 2 -12.62 14.87 -2.69
CA HIS A 2 -11.53 14.36 -3.54
C HIS A 2 -12.12 13.50 -4.66
N ARG A 3 -11.52 13.50 -5.86
CA ARG A 3 -11.97 12.66 -6.99
C ARG A 3 -12.03 11.18 -6.62
N ASP A 4 -11.11 10.78 -5.74
CA ASP A 4 -10.96 9.41 -5.27
C ASP A 4 -11.51 9.26 -3.83
N SER A 5 -12.56 10.02 -3.48
CA SER A 5 -13.28 9.85 -2.21
C SER A 5 -13.75 8.40 -2.06
N ALA A 6 -13.60 7.86 -0.86
CA ALA A 6 -14.02 6.50 -0.52
C ALA A 6 -15.54 6.32 -0.46
N GLY A 7 -16.34 7.26 -1.02
CA GLY A 7 -17.80 7.14 -1.05
C GLY A 7 -18.44 7.06 0.33
N GLY A 8 -17.80 7.65 1.35
CA GLY A 8 -18.26 7.57 2.74
C GLY A 8 -17.77 6.34 3.51
N HIS A 9 -16.95 5.46 2.91
CA HIS A 9 -16.38 4.33 3.65
C HIS A 9 -15.37 4.79 4.71
N HIS A 10 -15.46 4.18 5.89
CA HIS A 10 -14.56 4.38 7.02
C HIS A 10 -13.70 3.11 7.19
N TYR A 11 -12.47 3.14 6.68
CA TYR A 11 -11.59 1.98 6.69
C TYR A 11 -10.90 1.83 8.05
N ILE A 12 -11.45 0.98 8.92
CA ILE A 12 -10.93 0.74 10.27
C ILE A 12 -10.46 -0.71 10.42
N SER A 13 -9.34 -0.89 11.11
CA SER A 13 -8.94 -2.14 11.75
C SER A 13 -8.76 -1.92 13.26
N THR A 14 -8.79 -2.99 14.05
CA THR A 14 -8.52 -2.95 15.49
C THR A 14 -7.34 -3.84 15.81
N VAL A 15 -6.29 -3.26 16.37
CA VAL A 15 -5.10 -3.99 16.85
C VAL A 15 -4.91 -3.60 18.31
N ASP A 16 -4.80 -4.59 19.19
CA ASP A 16 -4.65 -4.41 20.65
C ASP A 16 -5.70 -3.44 21.26
N GLY A 17 -6.95 -3.54 20.80
CA GLY A 17 -8.06 -2.70 21.25
C GLY A 17 -8.03 -1.25 20.74
N LYS A 18 -7.03 -0.86 19.96
CA LYS A 18 -6.95 0.48 19.35
C LYS A 18 -7.49 0.47 17.94
N LYS A 19 -8.38 1.42 17.64
CA LYS A 19 -8.86 1.67 16.27
C LYS A 19 -7.75 2.32 15.45
N MET A 20 -7.57 1.79 14.24
CA MET A 20 -6.52 2.20 13.30
C MET A 20 -7.13 2.36 11.92
N ALA A 21 -6.60 3.29 11.15
CA ALA A 21 -6.92 3.36 9.72
C ALA A 21 -6.31 2.15 9.01
N SER A 22 -7.11 1.41 8.23
CA SER A 22 -6.57 0.29 7.45
C SER A 22 -5.59 0.81 6.40
N ILE A 23 -4.49 0.09 6.19
CA ILE A 23 -3.47 0.45 5.19
C ILE A 23 -3.68 -0.31 3.88
N MET A 24 -3.14 0.21 2.80
CA MET A 24 -3.12 -0.45 1.50
C MET A 24 -1.81 -0.15 0.77
N PHE A 25 -1.20 -1.19 0.20
CA PHE A 25 -0.05 -1.00 -0.69
C PHE A 25 -0.52 -0.80 -2.11
N PHE A 26 0.07 0.20 -2.77
CA PHE A 26 -0.27 0.60 -4.12
C PHE A 26 0.93 0.36 -5.03
N ASN A 27 0.70 -0.26 -6.20
CA ASN A 27 1.73 -0.45 -7.22
C ASN A 27 1.30 0.01 -8.61
N GLY A 28 2.23 0.67 -9.27
CA GLY A 28 2.15 0.98 -10.69
C GLY A 28 2.72 -0.14 -11.55
N MET A 29 1.91 -0.69 -12.44
CA MET A 29 2.25 -1.86 -13.26
C MET A 29 3.02 -1.52 -14.52
N SER A 30 3.00 -0.26 -14.98
CA SER A 30 3.55 0.13 -16.29
C SER A 30 2.99 -0.66 -17.48
N GLN A 31 1.87 -1.35 -17.28
CA GLN A 31 1.23 -2.25 -18.23
C GLN A 31 -0.26 -1.95 -18.29
N ASP A 32 -0.87 -2.16 -19.45
CA ASP A 32 -2.33 -2.17 -19.57
C ASP A 32 -2.94 -3.46 -19.00
N HIS A 33 -4.26 -3.59 -19.10
CA HIS A 33 -5.00 -4.75 -18.60
C HIS A 33 -4.67 -6.06 -19.34
N THR A 34 -4.03 -6.00 -20.50
CA THR A 34 -3.56 -7.17 -21.27
C THR A 34 -2.13 -7.58 -20.91
N GLY A 35 -1.47 -6.83 -20.03
CA GLY A 35 -0.07 -7.03 -19.66
C GLY A 35 0.93 -6.37 -20.62
N LYS A 36 0.46 -5.62 -21.62
CA LYS A 36 1.33 -4.93 -22.56
C LYS A 36 1.92 -3.68 -21.91
N THR A 37 3.24 -3.52 -21.99
CA THR A 37 3.93 -2.33 -21.49
C THR A 37 3.40 -1.07 -22.16
N LEU A 38 3.11 -0.05 -21.37
CA LEU A 38 2.64 1.24 -21.86
C LEU A 38 3.79 1.99 -22.58
N PRO A 39 3.53 2.63 -23.74
CA PRO A 39 4.56 3.38 -24.48
C PRO A 39 5.27 4.42 -23.62
N SER A 40 6.61 4.43 -23.69
CA SER A 40 7.49 5.36 -22.95
C SER A 40 7.30 5.34 -21.42
N ARG A 41 6.73 4.27 -20.86
CA ARG A 41 6.45 4.12 -19.43
C ARG A 41 7.05 2.86 -18.83
N GLU A 42 8.11 2.35 -19.44
CA GLU A 42 8.90 1.23 -18.92
C GLU A 42 9.32 1.46 -17.47
N ASN A 43 9.35 0.36 -16.70
CA ASN A 43 9.77 0.35 -15.32
C ASN A 43 10.64 -0.88 -15.07
N LYS A 44 11.96 -0.69 -15.12
CA LYS A 44 12.95 -1.74 -14.83
C LYS A 44 12.87 -2.29 -13.40
N ASN A 45 12.21 -1.58 -12.48
CA ASN A 45 12.05 -1.99 -11.10
C ASN A 45 10.70 -2.68 -10.83
N LEU A 46 9.86 -2.89 -11.85
CA LEU A 46 8.47 -3.35 -11.69
C LEU A 46 8.37 -4.59 -10.81
N GLU A 47 9.10 -5.64 -11.16
CA GLU A 47 9.09 -6.91 -10.42
C GLU A 47 9.56 -6.71 -8.98
N THR A 48 10.69 -6.02 -8.77
CA THR A 48 11.24 -5.79 -7.43
C THR A 48 10.33 -4.93 -6.54
N ASN A 49 9.61 -3.96 -7.12
CA ASN A 49 8.69 -3.10 -6.38
C ASN A 49 7.38 -3.82 -6.05
N LEU A 50 6.91 -4.70 -6.94
CA LEU A 50 5.77 -5.57 -6.68
C LEU A 50 6.10 -6.62 -5.62
N ALA A 51 7.28 -7.25 -5.70
CA ALA A 51 7.75 -8.17 -4.68
C ALA A 51 7.85 -7.48 -3.30
N PHE A 52 8.37 -6.26 -3.26
CA PHE A 52 8.50 -5.49 -2.02
C PHE A 52 7.14 -5.21 -1.35
N SER A 53 6.12 -4.75 -2.11
CA SER A 53 4.79 -4.51 -1.57
C SER A 53 4.05 -5.79 -1.17
N LEU A 54 4.26 -6.89 -1.88
CA LEU A 54 3.72 -8.20 -1.52
C LEU A 54 4.36 -8.73 -0.23
N GLN A 55 5.68 -8.57 -0.05
CA GLN A 55 6.36 -8.93 1.19
C GLN A 55 5.80 -8.14 2.38
N MET A 56 5.61 -6.83 2.24
CA MET A 56 4.98 -6.03 3.29
C MET A 56 3.54 -6.47 3.57
N LYS A 57 2.76 -6.83 2.54
CA LYS A 57 1.41 -7.37 2.74
C LYS A 57 1.40 -8.69 3.49
N MET A 58 2.30 -9.62 3.17
CA MET A 58 2.42 -10.90 3.86
C MET A 58 2.79 -10.71 5.33
N VAL A 59 3.77 -9.87 5.62
CA VAL A 59 4.17 -9.56 7.01
C VAL A 59 3.03 -8.85 7.76
N ALA A 60 2.30 -7.95 7.10
CA ALA A 60 1.14 -7.30 7.71
C ALA A 60 0.04 -8.30 8.07
N ASP A 61 -0.24 -9.28 7.21
CA ASP A 61 -1.24 -10.31 7.47
C ASP A 61 -0.81 -11.28 8.56
N GLU A 62 0.48 -11.56 8.68
CA GLU A 62 1.06 -12.41 9.72
C GLU A 62 1.01 -11.72 11.09
N LEU A 63 1.49 -10.48 11.19
CA LEU A 63 1.63 -9.75 12.46
C LEU A 63 0.34 -9.06 12.90
N TYR A 64 -0.44 -8.55 11.95
CA TYR A 64 -1.61 -7.70 12.21
C TYR A 64 -2.79 -8.07 11.28
N PRO A 65 -3.37 -9.28 11.44
CA PRO A 65 -4.45 -9.75 10.57
C PRO A 65 -5.56 -8.72 10.39
N GLY A 66 -5.89 -8.39 9.13
CA GLY A 66 -6.95 -7.43 8.80
C GLY A 66 -6.54 -5.95 8.82
N LEU A 67 -5.32 -5.60 9.23
CA LEU A 67 -4.82 -4.22 9.14
C LEU A 67 -4.61 -3.77 7.69
N ALA A 68 -4.04 -4.64 6.85
CA ALA A 68 -3.74 -4.33 5.45
C ALA A 68 -4.83 -4.87 4.51
N ARG A 69 -5.41 -3.96 3.71
CA ARG A 69 -6.37 -4.28 2.64
C ARG A 69 -5.66 -4.86 1.42
N LYS A 70 -6.44 -5.37 0.46
CA LYS A 70 -5.90 -5.88 -0.82
C LYS A 70 -5.01 -4.84 -1.49
N ASN A 71 -3.85 -5.27 -2.00
CA ASN A 71 -2.97 -4.39 -2.77
C ASN A 71 -3.71 -3.83 -3.98
N TYR A 72 -3.45 -2.57 -4.30
CA TYR A 72 -4.08 -1.89 -5.41
C TYR A 72 -3.10 -1.73 -6.57
N LEU A 73 -3.50 -2.24 -7.72
CA LEU A 73 -2.69 -2.22 -8.93
C LEU A 73 -3.29 -1.24 -9.92
N LYS A 74 -2.45 -0.38 -10.51
CA LYS A 74 -2.84 0.54 -11.58
C LYS A 74 -1.87 0.48 -12.74
N CYS A 75 -2.36 0.73 -13.94
CA CYS A 75 -1.57 0.65 -15.17
C CYS A 75 -0.40 1.63 -15.22
N TYR A 76 -0.52 2.80 -14.61
CA TYR A 76 0.51 3.84 -14.66
C TYR A 76 1.68 3.57 -13.70
N ARG A 77 2.82 4.26 -13.91
CA ARG A 77 4.10 3.94 -13.25
C ARG A 77 4.38 4.66 -11.93
N TYR A 78 3.69 5.77 -11.63
CA TYR A 78 3.79 6.55 -10.37
C TYR A 78 5.22 6.79 -9.84
N ASN A 79 6.15 7.20 -10.71
CA ASN A 79 7.57 7.41 -10.37
C ASN A 79 8.32 6.19 -9.80
N MET A 80 7.72 5.00 -9.79
CA MET A 80 8.31 3.78 -9.25
C MET A 80 9.50 3.26 -10.09
N HIS A 81 9.64 3.74 -11.33
CA HIS A 81 10.81 3.51 -12.19
C HIS A 81 12.10 4.20 -11.72
N LEU A 82 12.02 5.16 -10.80
CA LEU A 82 13.19 5.91 -10.32
C LEU A 82 14.08 5.10 -9.38
N LYS A 83 13.51 4.17 -8.59
CA LYS A 83 14.26 3.34 -7.63
C LYS A 83 13.56 2.01 -7.35
N GLY A 84 14.35 0.97 -7.03
CA GLY A 84 13.86 -0.30 -6.50
C GLY A 84 13.45 -0.20 -5.02
N ARG A 85 12.69 -1.19 -4.52
CA ARG A 85 12.05 -1.18 -3.19
C ARG A 85 11.17 0.06 -2.97
N TYR A 86 10.46 0.47 -4.01
CA TYR A 86 9.52 1.59 -3.98
C TYR A 86 8.07 1.08 -3.90
N THR A 87 7.30 1.57 -2.94
CA THR A 87 5.84 1.37 -2.86
C THR A 87 5.15 2.68 -2.52
N LEU A 88 3.91 2.84 -2.94
CA LEU A 88 3.01 3.82 -2.34
C LEU A 88 2.19 3.14 -1.24
N VAL A 89 1.84 3.89 -0.20
CA VAL A 89 1.04 3.42 0.92
C VAL A 89 -0.12 4.39 1.13
N GLU A 90 -1.32 3.86 1.14
CA GLU A 90 -2.54 4.59 1.49
C GLU A 90 -2.93 4.23 2.92
N VAL A 91 -3.31 5.24 3.72
CA VAL A 91 -3.66 5.09 5.14
C VAL A 91 -5.07 5.62 5.32
N GLY A 92 -6.04 4.71 5.47
CA GLY A 92 -7.45 5.07 5.57
C GLY A 92 -7.98 5.81 4.34
N ALA A 93 -8.98 6.66 4.57
CA ALA A 93 -9.58 7.57 3.60
C ALA A 93 -10.00 8.87 4.30
N GLU A 94 -10.76 9.74 3.61
CA GLU A 94 -11.18 11.05 4.14
C GLU A 94 -12.04 10.99 5.41
N ASN A 95 -12.68 9.85 5.69
CA ASN A 95 -13.55 9.65 6.86
C ASN A 95 -12.79 9.12 8.08
N ASN A 96 -11.51 8.80 7.93
CA ASN A 96 -10.67 8.40 9.06
C ASN A 96 -10.18 9.62 9.84
N THR A 97 -10.00 9.44 11.15
CA THR A 97 -9.41 10.49 11.98
C THR A 97 -7.89 10.50 11.84
N LEU A 98 -7.27 11.63 12.18
CA LEU A 98 -5.80 11.73 12.27
C LEU A 98 -5.23 10.72 13.29
N GLU A 99 -5.95 10.48 14.39
CA GLU A 99 -5.52 9.54 15.43
C GLU A 99 -5.51 8.10 14.89
N GLU A 100 -6.55 7.69 14.16
CA GLU A 100 -6.60 6.38 13.52
C GLU A 100 -5.43 6.18 12.54
N ALA A 101 -5.10 7.21 11.75
CA ALA A 101 -3.95 7.18 10.85
C ALA A 101 -2.62 7.07 11.61
N LYS A 102 -2.45 7.83 12.70
CA LYS A 102 -1.26 7.75 13.56
C LYS A 102 -1.11 6.39 14.24
N ASN A 103 -2.21 5.83 14.73
CA ASN A 103 -2.20 4.51 15.37
C ASN A 103 -1.72 3.42 14.40
N ALA A 104 -2.11 3.49 13.12
CA ALA A 104 -1.68 2.55 12.09
C ALA A 104 -0.16 2.61 11.79
N MET A 105 0.50 3.74 12.07
CA MET A 105 1.92 3.91 11.76
C MET A 105 2.85 3.08 12.64
N VAL A 106 2.42 2.72 13.86
CA VAL A 106 3.21 1.87 14.76
C VAL A 106 3.33 0.44 14.19
N PRO A 107 2.23 -0.26 13.87
CA PRO A 107 2.30 -1.53 13.13
C PRO A 107 3.00 -1.42 11.79
N PHE A 108 2.74 -0.35 11.02
CA PHE A 108 3.38 -0.15 9.72
C PHE A 108 4.90 -0.05 9.82
N ALA A 109 5.43 0.67 10.81
CA ALA A 109 6.86 0.75 11.05
C ALA A 109 7.46 -0.63 11.39
N ARG A 110 6.73 -1.45 12.16
CA ARG A 110 7.17 -2.83 12.46
C ARG A 110 7.20 -3.68 11.20
N ILE A 111 6.15 -3.64 10.38
CA ILE A 111 6.08 -4.35 9.08
C ILE A 111 7.26 -3.96 8.19
N LEU A 112 7.51 -2.65 8.05
CA LEU A 112 8.60 -2.14 7.22
C LEU A 112 9.97 -2.62 7.73
N ASN A 113 10.18 -2.61 9.06
CA ASN A 113 11.41 -3.09 9.66
C ASN A 113 11.63 -4.58 9.39
N GLU A 114 10.61 -5.43 9.52
CA GLU A 114 10.73 -6.88 9.25
C GLU A 114 11.07 -7.19 7.79
N VAL A 115 10.60 -6.36 6.85
CA VAL A 115 10.93 -6.54 5.42
C VAL A 115 12.33 -6.02 5.10
N LEU A 116 12.78 -4.94 5.75
CA LEU A 116 14.09 -4.32 5.48
C LEU A 116 15.25 -4.94 6.25
N ALA A 117 15.00 -5.59 7.39
CA ALA A 117 16.02 -6.24 8.22
C ALA A 117 16.48 -7.60 7.68
N LYS A 118 15.89 -8.06 6.57
CA LYS A 118 16.30 -9.25 5.80
C LYS A 118 17.25 -8.86 4.67
#